data_AF-A0A919QBN5-F1
#
_entry.id   AF-A0A919QBN5-F1
#
_cell.length_a   1.000
_cell.length_b   1.000
_cell.length_c   1.000
_cell.angle_alpha   90.00
_cell.angle_beta   90.00
_cell.angle_gamma   90.00
#
_symmetry.space_group_name_H-M   'P 1'
#
loop_
_entity.id
_entity.type
_entity.pdbx_description
1 polymer ?
#
loop_
_entity_poly.entity_id
_entity_poly.type
_entity_poly.pdbx_seq_one_letter_code
_entity_poly.pdbx_strand_id
1 'polypeptide(L)'
;MIEFRFALTPLGQVSPWGDEVRRLHWFGLTDGWYWIELDGHELLRYSPETLQRYRTDQLPAQRPYVDYYLARLWEDITDMTPTVLQPVPKDLLGFVAGDPDTWQPVESDTASIAAGWHDEHRLDLGYIRQPPRIRAWRTSSDDLDTVTVTWRHDDEGSIRFTADPTGRVVVPAESFLTAVRRLDHDLMIAMERRIRVLERTGPPDGVQLDLRALRAEHLDRTTWLARRLQREPATDWAAVRAGAAELLGVCSGS
;
A
#
# COMPACT_ATOMS: atom_id res chain seq x y z
N MET A 1 13.87 -10.05 4.48
CA MET A 1 14.09 -8.77 3.72
C MET A 1 12.75 -8.25 3.21
N ILE A 2 12.55 -6.95 3.04
CA ILE A 2 11.34 -6.37 2.40
C ILE A 2 11.72 -5.43 1.27
N GLU A 3 11.08 -5.55 0.10
CA GLU A 3 11.26 -4.65 -1.05
C GLU A 3 9.92 -4.46 -1.80
N PHE A 4 9.58 -3.21 -2.14
CA PHE A 4 8.44 -2.91 -3.01
C PHE A 4 8.94 -2.80 -4.45
N ARG A 5 8.34 -3.57 -5.34
CA ARG A 5 8.81 -3.73 -6.72
C ARG A 5 7.76 -3.23 -7.69
N PHE A 6 8.23 -2.66 -8.79
CA PHE A 6 7.33 -2.23 -9.86
C PHE A 6 7.99 -2.21 -11.23
N ALA A 7 7.15 -2.17 -12.26
CA ALA A 7 7.51 -1.81 -13.61
C ALA A 7 6.41 -0.94 -14.22
N LEU A 8 6.75 0.24 -14.75
CA LEU A 8 5.77 1.10 -15.39
C LEU A 8 5.51 0.69 -16.84
N THR A 9 4.26 0.72 -17.28
CA THR A 9 3.83 0.56 -18.69
C THR A 9 4.64 1.50 -19.57
N PRO A 10 5.27 1.04 -20.67
CA PRO A 10 6.04 1.92 -21.56
C PRO A 10 5.28 3.21 -21.91
N LEU A 11 5.95 4.35 -21.90
CA LEU A 11 5.26 5.66 -21.99
C LEU A 11 4.32 5.78 -23.20
N GLY A 12 4.71 5.24 -24.35
CA GLY A 12 3.87 5.25 -25.57
C GLY A 12 2.68 4.27 -25.55
N GLN A 13 2.57 3.44 -24.51
CA GLN A 13 1.47 2.49 -24.29
C GLN A 13 0.56 2.91 -23.14
N VAL A 14 0.88 4.00 -22.43
CA VAL A 14 0.02 4.51 -21.36
C VAL A 14 -1.28 5.02 -21.98
N SER A 15 -2.40 4.45 -21.54
CA SER A 15 -3.71 4.87 -22.02
C SER A 15 -4.09 6.24 -21.45
N PRO A 16 -4.48 7.21 -22.30
CA PRO A 16 -5.05 8.45 -21.81
C PRO A 16 -6.44 8.19 -21.21
N TRP A 17 -6.84 9.06 -20.30
CA TRP A 17 -8.11 8.99 -19.59
C TRP A 17 -9.20 9.78 -20.30
N GLY A 18 -10.45 9.32 -20.20
CA GLY A 18 -11.61 9.96 -20.80
C GLY A 18 -11.87 9.50 -22.23
N ASP A 19 -13.15 9.41 -22.60
CA ASP A 19 -13.59 8.89 -23.89
C ASP A 19 -13.59 9.98 -24.97
N GLU A 20 -14.29 11.09 -24.74
CA GLU A 20 -14.40 12.20 -25.68
C GLU A 20 -13.19 13.16 -25.62
N VAL A 21 -12.77 13.49 -24.40
CA VAL A 21 -11.58 14.32 -24.14
C VAL A 21 -10.52 13.46 -23.49
N ARG A 22 -9.59 13.00 -24.31
CA ARG A 22 -8.45 12.19 -23.85
C ARG A 22 -7.45 13.07 -23.14
N ARG A 23 -7.12 12.73 -21.89
CA ARG A 23 -6.19 13.48 -21.04
C ARG A 23 -5.16 12.59 -20.38
N LEU A 24 -3.96 13.11 -20.19
CA LEU A 24 -2.96 12.53 -19.30
C LEU A 24 -2.75 13.44 -18.09
N HIS A 25 -2.28 12.83 -17.01
CA HIS A 25 -2.02 13.45 -15.73
C HIS A 25 -1.02 12.58 -14.96
N TRP A 26 -0.46 13.10 -13.86
CA TRP A 26 0.62 12.42 -13.15
C TRP A 26 0.23 11.00 -12.72
N PHE A 27 -0.97 10.84 -12.15
CA PHE A 27 -1.51 9.54 -11.73
C PHE A 27 -1.54 8.52 -12.87
N GLY A 28 -2.13 8.90 -14.02
CA GLY A 28 -2.23 8.01 -15.18
C GLY A 28 -0.87 7.59 -15.76
N LEU A 29 0.17 8.42 -15.61
CA LEU A 29 1.52 8.10 -16.06
C LEU A 29 2.23 7.05 -15.21
N THR A 30 1.67 6.73 -14.03
CA THR A 30 2.13 5.66 -13.12
C THR A 30 1.51 4.29 -13.43
N ASP A 31 0.78 4.17 -14.54
CA ASP A 31 0.28 2.89 -15.05
C ASP A 31 1.39 1.84 -15.14
N GLY A 32 1.11 0.61 -14.69
CA GLY A 32 2.08 -0.47 -14.65
C GLY A 32 1.76 -1.58 -13.65
N TRP A 33 2.79 -2.35 -13.30
CA TRP A 33 2.69 -3.53 -12.44
C TRP A 33 3.49 -3.38 -11.17
N TYR A 34 3.02 -3.99 -10.08
CA TYR A 34 3.76 -4.00 -8.81
C TYR A 34 3.52 -5.25 -7.96
N TRP A 35 4.47 -5.52 -7.06
CA TRP A 35 4.43 -6.60 -6.08
C TRP A 35 5.30 -6.26 -4.86
N ILE A 36 5.21 -7.08 -3.82
CA ILE A 36 6.02 -6.91 -2.60
C ILE A 36 6.83 -8.19 -2.40
N GLU A 37 8.15 -8.06 -2.39
CA GLU A 37 9.05 -9.12 -1.97
C GLU A 37 9.22 -9.05 -0.45
N LEU A 38 8.86 -10.11 0.25
CA LEU A 38 8.86 -10.18 1.70
C LEU A 38 9.40 -11.53 2.16
N ASP A 39 10.69 -11.56 2.49
CA ASP A 39 11.41 -12.71 3.03
C ASP A 39 11.20 -14.03 2.25
N GLY A 40 11.31 -13.93 0.92
CA GLY A 40 11.11 -15.08 0.03
C GLY A 40 9.67 -15.26 -0.46
N HIS A 41 8.71 -14.50 0.08
CA HIS A 41 7.34 -14.43 -0.43
C HIS A 41 7.18 -13.29 -1.45
N GLU A 42 6.45 -13.54 -2.54
CA GLU A 42 5.97 -12.50 -3.46
C GLU A 42 4.49 -12.24 -3.17
N LEU A 43 4.20 -11.19 -2.40
CA LEU A 43 2.82 -10.75 -2.21
C LEU A 43 2.35 -10.00 -3.46
N LEU A 44 1.04 -10.07 -3.74
CA LEU A 44 0.40 -9.44 -4.90
C LEU A 44 0.82 -10.02 -6.26
N ARG A 45 1.41 -11.22 -6.25
CA ARG A 45 1.59 -12.05 -7.44
C ARG A 45 0.40 -12.97 -7.60
N TYR A 46 -0.29 -12.89 -8.75
CA TYR A 46 -1.40 -13.75 -9.09
C TYR A 46 -0.95 -15.19 -9.35
N SER A 47 -1.78 -16.14 -8.93
CA SER A 47 -1.56 -17.56 -9.20
C SER A 47 -1.71 -17.88 -10.71
N PRO A 48 -1.08 -18.94 -11.23
CA PRO A 48 -1.28 -19.38 -12.61
C PRO A 48 -2.75 -19.62 -12.97
N GLU A 49 -3.55 -20.13 -12.04
CA GLU A 49 -4.98 -20.38 -12.23
C GLU A 49 -5.76 -19.08 -12.43
N THR A 50 -5.41 -18.04 -11.66
CA THR A 50 -5.99 -16.70 -11.81
C THR A 50 -5.66 -16.13 -13.17
N LEU A 51 -4.37 -16.19 -13.56
CA LEU A 51 -3.93 -15.71 -14.86
C LEU A 51 -4.59 -16.46 -16.01
N GLN A 52 -4.78 -17.77 -15.89
CA GLN A 52 -5.46 -18.57 -16.90
C GLN A 52 -6.95 -18.22 -17.02
N ARG A 53 -7.62 -17.95 -15.89
CA ARG A 53 -9.04 -17.59 -15.85
C ARG A 53 -9.32 -16.22 -16.48
N TYR A 54 -8.42 -15.26 -16.28
CA TYR A 54 -8.55 -13.89 -16.80
C TYR A 54 -7.74 -13.65 -18.05
N ARG A 55 -7.15 -14.69 -18.63
CA ARG A 55 -6.42 -14.61 -19.89
C ARG A 55 -7.39 -14.21 -20.99
N THR A 56 -7.14 -13.05 -21.59
CA THR A 56 -7.80 -12.66 -22.85
C THR A 56 -6.83 -12.88 -23.99
N ASP A 57 -7.28 -13.56 -25.06
CA ASP A 57 -6.47 -13.88 -26.25
C ASP A 57 -5.90 -12.64 -26.98
N GLN A 58 -6.36 -11.43 -26.62
CA GLN A 58 -5.99 -10.17 -27.25
C GLN A 58 -4.89 -9.39 -26.52
N LEU A 59 -4.49 -9.78 -25.30
CA LEU A 59 -3.45 -9.07 -24.55
C LEU A 59 -2.11 -9.81 -24.65
N PRO A 60 -0.97 -9.09 -24.83
CA PRO A 60 0.35 -9.69 -24.67
C PRO A 60 0.46 -10.37 -23.30
N ALA A 61 1.35 -11.36 -23.18
CA ALA A 61 1.50 -12.19 -21.99
C ALA A 61 1.40 -11.35 -20.70
N GLN A 62 0.26 -11.48 -20.01
CA GLN A 62 -0.06 -10.71 -18.82
C GLN A 62 1.03 -10.98 -17.78
N ARG A 63 1.59 -9.93 -17.20
CA ARG A 63 2.54 -10.10 -16.09
C ARG A 63 1.77 -10.70 -14.91
N PRO A 64 2.42 -11.55 -14.09
CA PRO A 64 1.75 -12.25 -13.00
C PRO A 64 1.50 -11.36 -11.78
N TYR A 65 1.42 -10.04 -11.96
CA TYR A 65 1.42 -9.07 -10.88
C TYR A 65 0.20 -8.15 -11.00
N VAL A 66 -0.14 -7.47 -9.91
CA VAL A 66 -1.19 -6.45 -9.93
C VAL A 66 -0.86 -5.43 -11.00
N ASP A 67 -1.82 -5.20 -11.91
CA ASP A 67 -1.77 -4.27 -13.03
C ASP A 67 -2.67 -3.08 -12.70
N TYR A 68 -2.08 -2.04 -12.11
CA TYR A 68 -2.78 -0.86 -11.64
C TYR A 68 -1.81 0.32 -11.45
N TYR A 69 -2.34 1.54 -11.38
CA TYR A 69 -1.57 2.76 -11.14
C TYR A 69 -0.75 2.66 -9.85
N LEU A 70 0.57 2.66 -9.99
CA LEU A 70 1.53 2.55 -8.88
C LEU A 70 1.40 3.70 -7.88
N ALA A 71 0.87 4.85 -8.32
CA ALA A 71 0.55 5.97 -7.45
C ALA A 71 -0.29 5.55 -6.23
N ARG A 72 -1.27 4.63 -6.36
CA ARG A 72 -2.08 4.19 -5.21
C ARG A 72 -1.24 3.46 -4.17
N LEU A 73 -0.47 2.47 -4.60
CA LEU A 73 0.42 1.73 -3.69
C LEU A 73 1.40 2.68 -2.98
N TRP A 74 2.02 3.60 -3.73
CA TRP A 74 2.96 4.57 -3.16
C TRP A 74 2.28 5.55 -2.19
N GLU A 75 1.09 6.05 -2.51
CA GLU A 75 0.28 6.91 -1.63
C GLU A 75 -0.04 6.18 -0.32
N ASP A 76 -0.56 4.96 -0.40
CA ASP A 76 -1.00 4.20 0.76
C ASP A 76 0.18 3.80 1.66
N ILE A 77 1.31 3.38 1.08
CA ILE A 77 2.54 3.11 1.83
C ILE A 77 3.06 4.39 2.49
N THR A 78 3.10 5.51 1.76
CA THR A 78 3.59 6.80 2.26
C THR A 78 2.72 7.30 3.42
N ASP A 79 1.41 7.11 3.32
CA ASP A 79 0.45 7.55 4.33
C ASP A 79 0.45 6.65 5.57
N MET A 80 0.56 5.33 5.42
CA MET A 80 0.58 4.41 6.57
C MET A 80 1.93 4.39 7.31
N THR A 81 3.03 4.76 6.65
CA THR A 81 4.40 4.60 7.20
C THR A 81 4.60 5.25 8.58
N PRO A 82 4.19 6.51 8.84
CA PRO A 82 4.36 7.11 10.16
C PRO A 82 3.67 6.32 11.27
N THR A 83 2.45 5.83 11.02
CA THR A 83 1.70 5.00 11.97
C THR A 83 2.40 3.66 12.19
N VAL A 84 2.81 2.96 11.11
CA VAL A 84 3.55 1.69 11.22
C VAL A 84 4.84 1.84 12.03
N LEU A 85 5.53 2.98 11.90
CA LEU A 85 6.79 3.25 12.60
C LEU A 85 6.62 3.71 14.04
N GLN A 86 5.39 4.05 14.48
CA GLN A 86 5.11 4.28 15.88
C GLN A 86 5.13 2.93 16.63
N PRO A 87 5.98 2.74 17.65
CA PRO A 87 6.01 1.49 18.39
C PRO A 87 4.67 1.20 19.06
N VAL A 88 4.12 0.00 18.82
CA VAL A 88 2.88 -0.45 19.45
C VAL A 88 3.17 -0.88 20.90
N PRO A 89 2.41 -0.39 21.90
CA PRO A 89 2.50 -0.87 23.27
C PRO A 89 2.32 -2.38 23.38
N LYS A 90 3.11 -3.03 24.25
CA LYS A 90 3.13 -4.51 24.38
C LYS A 90 1.76 -5.12 24.64
N ASP A 91 0.92 -4.42 25.41
CA ASP A 91 -0.43 -4.85 25.75
C ASP A 91 -1.43 -4.78 24.58
N LEU A 92 -1.11 -4.03 23.52
CA LEU A 92 -1.92 -3.91 22.29
C LEU A 92 -1.45 -4.83 21.16
N LEU A 93 -0.35 -5.59 21.34
CA LEU A 93 0.17 -6.47 20.29
C LEU A 93 -0.84 -7.55 19.86
N GLY A 94 -1.64 -8.06 20.80
CA GLY A 94 -2.73 -8.99 20.48
C GLY A 94 -3.85 -8.35 19.66
N PHE A 95 -4.17 -7.09 19.97
CA PHE A 95 -5.22 -6.34 19.26
C PHE A 95 -4.80 -6.00 17.82
N VAL A 96 -3.60 -5.45 17.61
CA VAL A 96 -3.11 -5.08 16.26
C VAL A 96 -2.91 -6.30 15.37
N ALA A 97 -2.47 -7.43 15.92
CA ALA A 97 -2.33 -8.70 15.19
C ALA A 97 -3.67 -9.40 14.95
N GLY A 98 -4.71 -9.01 15.68
CA GLY A 98 -6.02 -9.65 15.68
C GLY A 98 -6.82 -9.40 14.39
N ASP A 99 -7.76 -10.31 14.13
CA ASP A 99 -8.68 -10.21 13.01
C ASP A 99 -9.92 -9.38 13.39
N PRO A 100 -10.18 -8.25 12.71
CA PRO A 100 -11.32 -7.39 13.03
C PRO A 100 -12.67 -8.08 12.80
N ASP A 101 -12.72 -9.14 11.99
CA ASP A 101 -13.94 -9.93 11.78
C ASP A 101 -14.38 -10.67 13.07
N THR A 102 -13.52 -10.74 14.10
CA THR A 102 -13.80 -11.37 15.40
C THR A 102 -14.28 -10.39 16.48
N TRP A 103 -14.31 -9.09 16.18
CA TRP A 103 -14.67 -8.08 17.17
C TRP A 103 -16.15 -8.13 17.53
N GLN A 104 -16.45 -7.76 18.78
CA GLN A 104 -17.81 -7.53 19.24
C GLN A 104 -18.42 -6.33 18.49
N PRO A 105 -19.71 -6.38 18.11
CA PRO A 105 -20.39 -5.28 17.44
C PRO A 105 -20.76 -4.18 18.46
N VAL A 106 -19.75 -3.50 19.00
CA VAL A 106 -19.90 -2.41 19.97
C VAL A 106 -19.89 -1.07 19.25
N GLU A 107 -20.87 -0.22 19.54
CA GLU A 107 -20.92 1.16 19.06
C GLU A 107 -20.54 2.12 20.18
N SER A 108 -19.27 2.56 20.18
CA SER A 108 -18.76 3.58 21.10
C SER A 108 -17.67 4.42 20.43
N ASP A 109 -17.39 5.60 20.99
CA ASP A 109 -16.31 6.48 20.50
C ASP A 109 -14.94 5.81 20.64
N THR A 110 -14.69 5.14 21.76
CA THR A 110 -13.45 4.42 22.04
C THR A 110 -13.27 3.23 21.11
N ALA A 111 -14.31 2.43 20.86
CA ALA A 111 -14.29 1.34 19.88
C ALA A 111 -14.02 1.87 18.46
N SER A 112 -14.63 2.99 18.07
CA SER A 112 -14.39 3.64 16.78
C SER A 112 -12.95 4.14 16.64
N ILE A 113 -12.39 4.73 17.70
CA ILE A 113 -10.98 5.16 17.74
C ILE A 113 -10.04 3.96 17.59
N ALA A 114 -10.27 2.88 18.32
CA ALA A 114 -9.44 1.67 18.25
C ALA A 114 -9.55 0.98 16.88
N ALA A 115 -10.75 0.91 16.30
CA ALA A 115 -10.97 0.38 14.96
C ALA A 115 -10.29 1.22 13.88
N GLY A 116 -10.38 2.55 13.97
CA GLY A 116 -9.68 3.48 13.06
C GLY A 116 -8.16 3.34 13.16
N TRP A 117 -7.61 3.37 14.38
CA TRP A 117 -6.18 3.15 14.61
C TRP A 117 -5.71 1.79 14.08
N HIS A 118 -6.53 0.74 14.25
CA HIS A 118 -6.24 -0.56 13.67
C HIS A 118 -6.22 -0.48 12.14
N ASP A 119 -7.21 0.11 11.48
CA ASP A 119 -7.24 0.23 10.02
C ASP A 119 -6.07 1.04 9.45
N GLU A 120 -5.55 2.04 10.16
CA GLU A 120 -4.34 2.79 9.74
C GLU A 120 -3.07 1.93 9.63
N HIS A 121 -3.04 0.74 10.22
CA HIS A 121 -1.94 -0.23 10.08
C HIS A 121 -2.08 -1.14 8.86
N ARG A 122 -3.18 -0.99 8.09
CA ARG A 122 -3.49 -1.81 6.92
C ARG A 122 -3.11 -1.06 5.64
N LEU A 123 -2.58 -1.79 4.67
CA LEU A 123 -2.42 -1.27 3.32
C LEU A 123 -3.79 -1.24 2.62
N ASP A 124 -4.24 -0.06 2.20
CA ASP A 124 -5.45 0.05 1.38
C ASP A 124 -5.19 -0.57 0.01
N LEU A 125 -6.02 -1.54 -0.35
CA LEU A 125 -5.99 -2.24 -1.64
C LEU A 125 -7.41 -2.34 -2.20
N GLY A 126 -8.35 -1.48 -1.74
CA GLY A 126 -9.75 -1.50 -2.16
C GLY A 126 -9.96 -1.24 -3.66
N TYR A 127 -8.92 -0.77 -4.34
CA TYR A 127 -8.90 -0.51 -5.78
C TYR A 127 -8.52 -1.73 -6.63
N ILE A 128 -8.16 -2.87 -6.02
CA ILE A 128 -7.99 -4.15 -6.73
C ILE A 128 -9.09 -5.15 -6.36
N ARG A 129 -9.33 -6.14 -7.23
CA ARG A 129 -10.36 -7.18 -6.98
C ARG A 129 -9.88 -8.21 -5.97
N GLN A 130 -10.72 -8.51 -4.98
CA GLN A 130 -10.46 -9.48 -3.90
C GLN A 130 -9.05 -9.31 -3.29
N PRO A 131 -8.72 -8.12 -2.76
CA PRO A 131 -7.37 -7.83 -2.27
C PRO A 131 -7.02 -8.67 -1.03
N PRO A 132 -5.74 -9.02 -0.83
CA PRO A 132 -5.29 -9.47 0.47
C PRO A 132 -5.42 -8.33 1.49
N ARG A 133 -5.68 -8.69 2.75
CA ARG A 133 -5.53 -7.79 3.90
C ARG A 133 -4.07 -7.84 4.34
N ILE A 134 -3.28 -6.83 4.00
CA ILE A 134 -1.88 -6.70 4.42
C ILE A 134 -1.82 -5.67 5.55
N ARG A 135 -1.12 -6.00 6.63
CA ARG A 135 -1.00 -5.17 7.83
C ARG A 135 0.45 -5.14 8.29
N ALA A 136 0.90 -4.00 8.82
CA ALA A 136 2.24 -3.86 9.38
C ALA A 136 2.21 -3.07 10.69
N TRP A 137 3.06 -3.42 11.65
CA TRP A 137 3.23 -2.66 12.90
C TRP A 137 4.63 -2.84 13.49
N ARG A 138 5.13 -1.82 14.18
CA ARG A 138 6.44 -1.85 14.83
C ARG A 138 6.35 -2.32 16.28
N THR A 139 7.28 -3.19 16.66
CA THR A 139 7.58 -3.55 18.06
C THR A 139 9.00 -3.09 18.38
N SER A 140 9.15 -2.33 19.46
CA SER A 140 10.44 -1.79 19.91
C SER A 140 10.68 -2.06 21.40
N SER A 141 11.91 -2.46 21.73
CA SER A 141 12.48 -2.59 23.07
C SER A 141 14.01 -2.38 22.98
N ASP A 142 14.70 -2.34 24.12
CA ASP A 142 16.14 -2.03 24.19
C ASP A 142 17.02 -2.80 23.17
N ASP A 143 16.75 -4.09 22.95
CA ASP A 143 17.53 -4.95 22.02
C ASP A 143 16.79 -5.34 20.73
N LEU A 144 15.58 -4.82 20.49
CA LEU A 144 14.74 -5.25 19.37
C LEU A 144 14.02 -4.07 18.75
N ASP A 145 14.19 -3.88 17.44
CA ASP A 145 13.43 -2.89 16.69
C ASP A 145 12.98 -3.46 15.34
N THR A 146 11.72 -3.88 15.28
CA THR A 146 11.20 -4.67 14.16
C THR A 146 9.83 -4.22 13.73
N VAL A 147 9.53 -4.41 12.45
CA VAL A 147 8.19 -4.32 11.87
C VAL A 147 7.72 -5.74 11.58
N THR A 148 6.58 -6.12 12.16
CA THR A 148 5.85 -7.32 11.74
C THR A 148 4.95 -6.96 10.57
N VAL A 149 4.99 -7.75 9.51
CA VAL A 149 4.07 -7.67 8.37
C VAL A 149 3.28 -8.96 8.30
N THR A 150 1.95 -8.87 8.26
CA THR A 150 1.05 -10.01 8.08
C THR A 150 0.21 -9.83 6.83
N TRP A 151 -0.19 -10.94 6.22
CA TRP A 151 -1.18 -10.93 5.16
C TRP A 151 -2.22 -12.03 5.37
N ARG A 152 -3.41 -11.78 4.84
CA ARG A 152 -4.48 -12.76 4.68
C ARG A 152 -5.21 -12.54 3.37
N HIS A 153 -5.52 -13.59 2.63
CA HIS A 153 -6.46 -13.55 1.50
C HIS A 153 -7.37 -14.78 1.52
N ASP A 154 -8.47 -14.67 0.79
CA ASP A 154 -9.46 -15.74 0.66
C ASP A 154 -9.11 -16.61 -0.56
N ASP A 155 -8.95 -17.90 -0.33
CA ASP A 155 -8.63 -18.90 -1.35
C ASP A 155 -9.87 -19.39 -2.13
N GLU A 156 -11.07 -19.15 -1.62
CA GLU A 156 -12.32 -19.57 -2.28
C GLU A 156 -12.73 -18.61 -3.41
N GLY A 157 -12.03 -17.48 -3.53
CA GLY A 157 -12.26 -16.46 -4.54
C GLY A 157 -11.84 -16.82 -5.98
N SER A 158 -12.29 -15.97 -6.90
CA SER A 158 -11.94 -16.02 -8.32
C SER A 158 -10.51 -15.54 -8.60
N ILE A 159 -9.98 -14.70 -7.71
CA ILE A 159 -8.60 -14.21 -7.69
C ILE A 159 -7.85 -14.95 -6.58
N ARG A 160 -6.67 -15.48 -6.91
CA ARG A 160 -5.75 -16.14 -5.99
C ARG A 160 -4.34 -15.60 -6.16
N PHE A 161 -3.59 -15.61 -5.08
CA PHE A 161 -2.18 -15.21 -5.05
C PHE A 161 -1.27 -16.42 -4.89
N THR A 162 -0.01 -16.31 -5.28
CA THR A 162 0.97 -17.39 -5.12
C THR A 162 1.47 -17.52 -3.68
N ALA A 163 1.45 -16.45 -2.91
CA ALA A 163 1.77 -16.50 -1.48
C ALA A 163 0.67 -17.24 -0.72
N ASP A 164 1.06 -17.93 0.36
CA ASP A 164 0.12 -18.67 1.22
C ASP A 164 -1.05 -17.78 1.68
N PRO A 165 -2.23 -18.36 1.95
CA PRO A 165 -3.46 -17.60 2.27
C PRO A 165 -3.30 -16.71 3.49
N THR A 166 -2.46 -17.13 4.43
CA THR A 166 -2.07 -16.37 5.60
C THR A 166 -0.57 -16.44 5.77
N GLY A 167 0.05 -15.35 6.21
CA GLY A 167 1.44 -15.41 6.62
C GLY A 167 1.88 -14.22 7.44
N ARG A 168 3.09 -14.34 7.98
CA ARG A 168 3.70 -13.39 8.89
C ARG A 168 5.21 -13.39 8.68
N VAL A 169 5.78 -12.21 8.53
CA VAL A 169 7.22 -11.99 8.48
C VAL A 169 7.57 -10.86 9.44
N VAL A 170 8.75 -10.95 10.05
CA VAL A 170 9.33 -9.90 10.90
C VAL A 170 10.59 -9.39 10.22
N VAL A 171 10.69 -8.07 10.04
CA VAL A 171 11.87 -7.41 9.46
C VAL A 171 12.39 -6.32 10.39
N PRO A 172 13.68 -5.95 10.33
CA PRO A 172 14.17 -4.78 11.04
C PRO A 172 13.40 -3.51 10.63
N ALA A 173 13.08 -2.64 11.58
CA ALA A 173 12.34 -1.40 11.29
C ALA A 173 13.09 -0.50 10.27
N GLU A 174 14.43 -0.46 10.36
CA GLU A 174 15.27 0.22 9.38
C GLU A 174 15.15 -0.37 7.97
N SER A 175 15.04 -1.70 7.86
CA SER A 175 14.85 -2.37 6.56
C SER A 175 13.51 -2.00 5.93
N PHE A 176 12.44 -1.95 6.73
CA PHE A 176 11.13 -1.46 6.28
C PHE A 176 11.21 -0.01 5.78
N LEU A 177 11.75 0.91 6.59
CA LEU A 177 11.88 2.31 6.19
C LEU A 177 12.77 2.50 4.95
N THR A 178 13.83 1.70 4.83
CA THR A 178 14.69 1.69 3.64
C THR A 178 13.93 1.26 2.39
N ALA A 179 13.08 0.24 2.49
CA ALA A 179 12.25 -0.21 1.37
C ALA A 179 11.24 0.87 0.94
N VAL A 180 10.60 1.55 1.90
CA VAL A 180 9.69 2.68 1.61
C VAL A 180 10.42 3.82 0.90
N ARG A 181 11.60 4.22 1.40
CA ARG A 181 12.43 5.26 0.78
C ARG A 181 12.88 4.90 -0.63
N ARG A 182 13.19 3.62 -0.88
CA ARG A 182 13.56 3.12 -2.21
C ARG A 182 12.37 3.20 -3.18
N LEU A 183 11.18 2.76 -2.76
CA LEU A 183 9.97 2.87 -3.57
C LEU A 183 9.71 4.31 -4.00
N ASP A 184 9.73 5.23 -3.04
CA ASP A 184 9.53 6.66 -3.29
C ASP A 184 10.58 7.21 -4.27
N HIS A 185 11.86 6.98 -3.97
CA HIS A 185 12.96 7.44 -4.80
C HIS A 185 12.88 6.92 -6.25
N ASP A 186 12.67 5.61 -6.41
CA ASP A 186 12.66 4.95 -7.71
C ASP A 186 11.44 5.40 -8.53
N LEU A 187 10.27 5.56 -7.91
CA LEU A 187 9.08 6.10 -8.57
C LEU A 187 9.32 7.55 -9.02
N MET A 188 9.86 8.40 -8.14
CA MET A 188 10.11 9.80 -8.48
C MET A 188 11.13 9.92 -9.62
N ILE A 189 12.19 9.10 -9.64
CA ILE A 189 13.13 9.06 -10.77
C ILE A 189 12.45 8.60 -12.06
N ALA A 190 11.61 7.55 -12.00
CA ALA A 190 10.92 7.04 -13.16
C ALA A 190 9.95 8.09 -13.75
N MET A 191 9.25 8.81 -12.88
CA MET A 191 8.33 9.89 -13.26
C MET A 191 9.07 11.11 -13.81
N GLU A 192 10.17 11.53 -13.19
CA GLU A 192 11.02 12.62 -13.70
C GLU A 192 11.46 12.35 -15.14
N ARG A 193 11.88 11.11 -15.44
CA ARG A 193 12.28 10.69 -16.78
C ARG A 193 11.11 10.79 -17.78
N ARG A 194 9.92 10.34 -17.41
CA ARG A 194 8.72 10.42 -18.27
C ARG A 194 8.34 11.86 -18.57
N ILE A 195 8.33 12.71 -17.54
CA ILE A 195 7.96 14.12 -17.67
C ILE A 195 8.96 14.83 -18.59
N ARG A 196 10.27 14.59 -18.44
CA ARG A 196 11.29 15.13 -19.36
C ARG A 196 11.15 14.67 -20.81
N VAL A 197 10.62 13.47 -21.04
CA VAL A 197 10.30 13.02 -22.41
C VAL A 197 9.13 13.85 -22.93
N LEU A 198 8.02 13.93 -22.19
CA LEU A 198 6.82 14.67 -22.59
C LEU A 198 7.08 16.18 -22.77
N GLU A 199 7.95 16.78 -21.98
CA GLU A 199 8.36 18.18 -22.16
C GLU A 199 9.13 18.43 -23.46
N ARG A 200 9.87 17.43 -23.96
CA ARG A 200 10.61 17.53 -25.22
C ARG A 200 9.77 17.18 -26.43
N THR A 201 8.91 16.18 -26.31
CA THR A 201 8.12 15.65 -27.43
C THR A 201 6.74 16.28 -27.54
N GLY A 202 6.27 16.94 -26.49
CA GLY A 202 4.85 17.26 -26.32
C GLY A 202 4.05 16.02 -25.88
N PRO A 203 2.75 16.22 -25.55
CA PRO A 203 1.85 15.11 -25.33
C PRO A 203 1.60 14.30 -26.60
N PRO A 204 1.12 13.04 -26.49
CA PRO A 204 0.66 12.28 -27.63
C PRO A 204 -0.44 13.01 -28.42
N ASP A 205 -0.53 12.73 -29.72
CA ASP A 205 -1.53 13.35 -30.60
C ASP A 205 -2.96 13.14 -30.09
N GLY A 206 -3.72 14.24 -30.05
CA GLY A 206 -5.10 14.25 -29.57
C GLY A 206 -5.25 13.95 -28.07
N VAL A 207 -4.17 14.07 -27.28
CA VAL A 207 -4.20 13.93 -25.83
C VAL A 207 -3.89 15.26 -25.16
N GLN A 208 -4.79 15.72 -24.31
CA GLN A 208 -4.57 16.92 -23.50
C GLN A 208 -3.63 16.63 -22.34
N LEU A 209 -2.63 17.49 -22.16
CA LEU A 209 -1.72 17.43 -21.02
C LEU A 209 -1.23 18.85 -20.70
N ASP A 210 -1.51 19.32 -19.50
CA ASP A 210 -0.86 20.52 -18.98
C ASP A 210 0.51 20.15 -18.41
N LEU A 211 1.56 20.38 -19.20
CA LEU A 211 2.94 20.08 -18.80
C LEU A 211 3.40 20.90 -17.59
N ARG A 212 2.88 22.13 -17.43
CA ARG A 212 3.24 22.98 -16.29
C ARG A 212 2.61 22.45 -15.01
N ALA A 213 1.33 22.10 -15.05
CA ALA A 213 0.63 21.47 -13.94
C ALA A 213 1.26 20.11 -13.59
N LEU A 214 1.58 19.28 -14.60
CA LEU A 214 2.25 18.00 -14.41
C LEU A 214 3.60 18.15 -13.68
N ARG A 215 4.42 19.12 -14.11
CA ARG A 215 5.71 19.42 -13.49
C ARG A 215 5.55 19.89 -12.05
N ALA A 216 4.58 20.78 -11.80
CA ALA A 216 4.30 21.29 -10.46
C ALA A 216 3.82 20.16 -9.52
N GLU A 217 2.90 19.31 -9.98
CA GLU A 217 2.43 18.15 -9.23
C GLU A 217 3.58 17.19 -8.89
N HIS A 218 4.45 16.89 -9.86
CA HIS A 218 5.59 16.01 -9.61
C HIS A 218 6.54 16.59 -8.56
N LEU A 219 6.86 17.88 -8.64
CA LEU A 219 7.71 18.54 -7.64
C LEU A 219 7.07 18.50 -6.25
N ASP A 220 5.75 18.69 -6.13
CA ASP A 220 5.08 18.56 -4.85
C ASP A 220 5.16 17.12 -4.32
N ARG A 221 4.85 16.12 -5.15
CA ARG A 221 4.88 14.69 -4.78
C ARG A 221 6.25 14.21 -4.30
N THR A 222 7.36 14.74 -4.83
CA THR A 222 8.71 14.40 -4.34
C THR A 222 8.97 14.80 -2.88
N THR A 223 8.11 15.64 -2.31
CA THR A 223 8.22 16.08 -0.91
C THR A 223 7.32 15.29 0.05
N TRP A 224 6.39 14.47 -0.46
CA TRP A 224 5.33 13.87 0.34
C TRP A 224 5.86 12.92 1.41
N LEU A 225 6.73 11.96 1.05
CA LEU A 225 7.30 11.04 2.03
C LEU A 225 8.05 11.78 3.14
N ALA A 226 8.88 12.77 2.79
CA ALA A 226 9.60 13.58 3.77
C ALA A 226 8.64 14.32 4.71
N ARG A 227 7.58 14.95 4.17
CA ARG A 227 6.55 15.64 4.97
C ARG A 227 5.77 14.67 5.86
N ARG A 228 5.48 13.45 5.41
CA ARG A 228 4.80 12.43 6.22
C ARG A 228 5.69 11.93 7.36
N LEU A 229 6.96 11.63 7.08
CA LEU A 229 7.92 11.17 8.08
C LEU A 229 8.26 12.20 9.16
N GLN A 230 8.01 13.49 8.90
CA GLN A 230 8.12 14.55 9.92
C GLN A 230 6.92 14.61 10.87
N ARG A 231 5.82 13.92 10.57
CA ARG A 231 4.65 13.89 11.43
C ARG A 231 4.83 12.81 12.50
N GLU A 232 4.64 13.20 13.75
CA GLU A 232 4.51 12.26 14.85
C GLU A 232 3.03 11.90 15.01
N PRO A 233 2.66 10.61 14.97
CA PRO A 233 1.28 10.20 15.22
C PRO A 233 0.87 10.58 16.64
N ALA A 234 -0.19 11.40 16.77
CA ALA A 234 -0.75 11.84 18.05
C ALA A 234 -1.74 10.80 18.62
N THR A 235 -1.28 9.56 18.76
CA THR A 235 -2.12 8.42 19.16
C THR A 235 -2.52 8.52 20.63
N ASP A 236 -3.82 8.59 20.90
CA ASP A 236 -4.37 8.44 22.24
C ASP A 236 -4.39 6.96 22.64
N TRP A 237 -3.28 6.50 23.21
CA TRP A 237 -3.15 5.11 23.65
C TRP A 237 -4.15 4.71 24.75
N ALA A 238 -4.69 5.66 25.53
CA ALA A 238 -5.70 5.34 26.52
C ALA A 238 -7.04 5.03 25.83
N ALA A 239 -7.45 5.84 24.86
CA ALA A 239 -8.64 5.59 24.06
C ALA A 239 -8.52 4.30 23.22
N VAL A 240 -7.36 4.06 22.59
CA VAL A 240 -7.11 2.81 21.83
C VAL A 240 -7.20 1.59 22.74
N ARG A 241 -6.65 1.63 23.97
CA ARG A 241 -6.77 0.52 24.94
C ARG A 241 -8.21 0.27 25.36
N ALA A 242 -8.95 1.32 25.69
CA ALA A 242 -10.36 1.20 26.08
C ALA A 242 -11.18 0.56 24.95
N GLY A 243 -11.03 1.09 23.73
CA GLY A 243 -11.72 0.56 22.55
C GLY A 243 -11.30 -0.86 22.19
N ALA A 244 -10.01 -1.21 22.31
CA ALA A 244 -9.52 -2.56 22.08
C ALA A 244 -10.13 -3.56 23.08
N ALA A 245 -10.26 -3.19 24.36
CA ALA A 245 -10.90 -4.03 25.36
C ALA A 245 -12.39 -4.26 25.05
N GLU A 246 -13.10 -3.22 24.62
CA GLU A 246 -14.50 -3.29 24.20
C GLU A 246 -14.68 -4.21 22.97
N LEU A 247 -13.89 -3.97 21.92
CA LEU A 247 -13.94 -4.75 20.68
C LEU A 247 -13.58 -6.23 20.90
N LEU A 248 -12.64 -6.52 21.80
CA LEU A 248 -12.24 -7.88 22.13
C LEU A 248 -13.15 -8.56 23.19
N GLY A 249 -14.12 -7.84 23.75
CA GLY A 249 -14.98 -8.36 24.83
C GLY A 249 -14.23 -8.67 26.13
N VAL A 250 -13.05 -8.07 26.33
CA VAL A 250 -12.26 -8.25 27.56
C VAL A 250 -12.80 -7.28 28.59
N CYS A 251 -13.63 -7.78 29.51
CA CYS A 251 -14.07 -6.98 30.67
C CYS A 251 -12.83 -6.50 31.43
N SER A 252 -12.69 -5.19 31.62
CA SER A 252 -11.69 -4.62 32.53
C SER A 252 -11.97 -5.17 33.92
N GLY A 253 -11.12 -6.09 34.39
CA GLY A 253 -11.24 -6.65 35.73
C GLY A 253 -11.22 -5.54 36.77
N SER A 254 -12.30 -5.51 37.56
CA SER A 254 -12.51 -4.73 38.78
C SER A 254 -11.40 -4.90 39.82
#